data_AF-A0A381V8H1-F1
#
_entry.id   AF-A0A381V8H1-F1
#
_cell.length_a   1.000
_cell.length_b   1.000
_cell.length_c   1.000
_cell.angle_alpha   90.00
_cell.angle_beta   90.00
_cell.angle_gamma   90.00
#
_symmetry.space_group_name_H-M   'P 1'
#
loop_
_entity.id
_entity.type
_entity.pdbx_description
1 polymer ?
#
loop_
_entity_poly.entity_id
_entity_poly.type
_entity_poly.pdbx_seq_one_letter_code
_entity_poly.pdbx_strand_id
1 'polypeptide(L)'
;MENNKFLRLAKKILWLFFAFFWMIQTASGETILQTSRGGVTFQIKTIAKGLGVPWGMVFISPDQILFTERNGKIGILAPASGKIIRISGGPKVMRTGQGGLLDVAVPPDYTSGDWIYFTYSKEQKGKGVTALARARRKGNRLVALEDLLVTRSASSTGRHFGSRIAFDGAGHLFFSVGDRGVRPNAQNLSTHAGSILRLDLNGNVPEDNPFVHQTGALPEIWSYGHRNPQGMFYDRNQQRLWSIEHGPRGGDE
;
A
#
# COMPACT_ATOMS: atom_id res chain seq x y z
N MET A 1 -14.26 -46.97 -61.34
CA MET A 1 -13.64 -45.80 -60.66
C MET A 1 -14.61 -45.25 -59.64
N GLU A 2 -14.81 -45.92 -58.50
CA GLU A 2 -15.89 -45.48 -57.60
C GLU A 2 -15.71 -45.87 -56.12
N ASN A 3 -14.46 -45.99 -55.63
CA ASN A 3 -14.23 -46.41 -54.24
C ASN A 3 -13.28 -45.53 -53.42
N ASN A 4 -13.00 -44.30 -53.87
CA ASN A 4 -12.04 -43.40 -53.20
C ASN A 4 -12.62 -42.09 -52.66
N LYS A 5 -13.96 -41.91 -52.68
CA LYS A 5 -14.61 -40.70 -52.15
C LYS A 5 -15.12 -40.83 -50.72
N PHE A 6 -15.49 -42.02 -50.25
CA PHE A 6 -16.02 -42.21 -48.89
C PHE A 6 -14.94 -42.14 -47.79
N LEU A 7 -13.70 -42.56 -48.08
CA LEU A 7 -12.62 -42.56 -47.08
C LEU A 7 -12.04 -41.16 -46.77
N ARG A 8 -12.32 -40.16 -47.61
CA ARG A 8 -11.87 -38.77 -47.41
C ARG A 8 -12.87 -37.92 -46.60
N LEU A 9 -14.11 -38.38 -46.44
CA LEU A 9 -15.12 -37.67 -45.63
C LEU A 9 -15.06 -38.09 -44.14
N ALA A 10 -14.73 -39.34 -43.85
CA ALA A 10 -14.59 -39.85 -42.48
C ALA A 10 -13.39 -39.26 -41.71
N LYS A 11 -12.33 -38.81 -42.41
CA LYS A 11 -11.16 -38.17 -41.76
C LYS A 11 -11.34 -36.68 -41.47
N LYS A 12 -12.36 -36.01 -42.01
CA LYS A 12 -12.64 -34.59 -41.75
C LYS A 12 -13.61 -34.36 -40.58
N ILE A 13 -14.36 -35.38 -40.19
CA ILE A 13 -15.25 -35.32 -39.00
C ILE A 13 -14.48 -35.66 -37.72
N LEU A 14 -13.35 -36.37 -37.82
CA LEU A 14 -12.52 -36.75 -36.66
C LEU A 14 -11.62 -35.61 -36.12
N TRP A 15 -11.54 -34.46 -36.81
CA TRP A 15 -10.75 -33.29 -36.39
C TRP A 15 -11.60 -32.12 -35.88
N LEU A 16 -12.93 -32.27 -35.81
CA LEU A 16 -13.84 -31.31 -35.19
C LEU A 16 -14.22 -31.67 -33.74
N PHE A 17 -13.69 -32.77 -33.23
CA PHE A 17 -13.70 -33.13 -31.81
C PHE A 17 -12.34 -32.83 -31.14
N PHE A 18 -11.63 -31.79 -31.59
CA PHE A 18 -10.62 -31.18 -30.74
C PHE A 18 -11.38 -30.39 -29.67
N ALA A 19 -11.71 -31.12 -28.60
CA ALA A 19 -12.34 -30.62 -27.40
C ALA A 19 -11.69 -29.29 -27.03
N PHE A 20 -12.46 -28.21 -27.20
CA PHE A 20 -12.19 -26.94 -26.57
C PHE A 20 -12.47 -27.15 -25.09
N PHE A 21 -11.58 -27.90 -24.43
CA PHE A 21 -11.55 -28.03 -22.99
C PHE A 21 -11.07 -26.67 -22.50
N TRP A 22 -12.02 -25.75 -22.35
CA TRP A 22 -11.83 -24.55 -21.58
C TRP A 22 -11.55 -25.03 -20.16
N MET A 23 -10.27 -25.24 -19.85
CA MET A 23 -9.82 -25.40 -18.48
C MET A 23 -10.16 -24.09 -17.80
N ILE A 24 -11.37 -24.03 -17.24
CA ILE A 24 -11.67 -23.11 -16.16
C ILE A 24 -10.72 -23.57 -15.06
N GLN A 25 -9.54 -22.97 -14.99
CA GLN A 25 -8.72 -23.03 -13.79
C GLN A 25 -9.52 -22.26 -12.74
N THR A 26 -10.47 -22.93 -12.11
CA THR A 26 -11.01 -22.50 -10.84
C THR A 26 -9.84 -22.60 -9.89
N ALA A 27 -9.15 -21.49 -9.69
CA ALA A 27 -8.15 -21.41 -8.66
C ALA A 27 -8.87 -21.54 -7.31
N SER A 28 -8.94 -22.78 -6.82
CA SER A 28 -9.48 -23.15 -5.52
C SER A 28 -8.38 -23.01 -4.48
N GLY A 29 -8.02 -21.77 -4.16
CA GLY A 29 -7.35 -21.52 -2.88
C GLY A 29 -8.16 -22.16 -1.74
N GLU A 30 -7.44 -22.77 -0.82
CA GLU A 30 -7.98 -23.53 0.29
C GLU A 30 -8.80 -22.62 1.20
N THR A 31 -10.06 -22.99 1.45
CA THR A 31 -10.91 -22.31 2.44
C THR A 31 -10.45 -22.72 3.82
N ILE A 32 -9.94 -21.76 4.59
CA ILE A 32 -9.40 -21.96 5.93
C ILE A 32 -10.51 -21.91 6.97
N LEU A 33 -11.50 -21.04 6.76
CA LEU A 33 -12.58 -20.83 7.71
C LEU A 33 -13.81 -20.29 6.97
N GLN A 34 -14.98 -20.80 7.33
CA GLN A 34 -16.26 -20.19 7.03
C GLN A 34 -16.97 -19.97 8.36
N THR A 35 -17.33 -18.72 8.64
CA THR A 35 -18.04 -18.37 9.88
C THR A 35 -19.05 -17.27 9.62
N SER A 36 -19.98 -17.10 10.54
CA SER A 36 -20.98 -16.03 10.51
C SER A 36 -20.97 -15.27 11.83
N ARG A 37 -20.94 -13.94 11.77
CA ARG A 37 -21.11 -13.07 12.95
C ARG A 37 -21.92 -11.85 12.54
N GLY A 38 -22.96 -11.53 13.30
CA GLY A 38 -23.85 -10.40 13.01
C GLY A 38 -24.58 -10.49 11.66
N GLY A 39 -24.87 -11.70 11.17
CA GLY A 39 -25.57 -11.92 9.89
C GLY A 39 -24.69 -11.86 8.64
N VAL A 40 -23.38 -11.63 8.77
CA VAL A 40 -22.43 -11.67 7.64
C VAL A 40 -21.67 -12.98 7.65
N THR A 41 -21.81 -13.76 6.58
CA THR A 41 -21.00 -14.96 6.34
C THR A 41 -19.73 -14.56 5.60
N PHE A 42 -18.57 -14.95 6.11
CA PHE A 42 -17.30 -14.73 5.43
C PHE A 42 -16.50 -16.02 5.30
N GLN A 43 -15.75 -16.10 4.19
CA GLN A 43 -14.85 -17.19 3.86
C GLN A 43 -13.42 -16.66 3.83
N ILE A 44 -12.51 -17.33 4.54
CA ILE A 44 -11.08 -17.03 4.52
C ILE A 44 -10.42 -18.00 3.55
N LYS A 45 -9.70 -17.47 2.56
CA LYS A 45 -9.02 -18.25 1.53
C LYS A 45 -7.55 -17.87 1.48
N THR A 46 -6.65 -18.85 1.50
CA THR A 46 -5.23 -18.55 1.25
C THR A 46 -5.04 -18.24 -0.23
N ILE A 47 -4.52 -17.04 -0.54
CA ILE A 47 -4.25 -16.60 -1.91
C ILE A 47 -2.76 -16.74 -2.26
N ALA A 48 -1.86 -16.54 -1.31
CA ALA A 48 -0.41 -16.69 -1.50
C ALA A 48 0.29 -17.09 -0.20
N LYS A 49 1.42 -17.79 -0.31
CA LYS A 49 2.33 -18.17 0.79
C LYS A 49 3.77 -17.78 0.44
N GLY A 50 4.68 -17.82 1.41
CA GLY A 50 6.12 -17.59 1.19
C GLY A 50 6.51 -16.12 0.98
N LEU A 51 5.65 -15.18 1.38
CA LEU A 51 6.00 -13.75 1.46
C LEU A 51 6.86 -13.48 2.70
N GLY A 52 7.63 -12.39 2.69
CA GLY A 52 8.39 -11.94 3.86
C GLY A 52 7.48 -11.38 4.95
N VAL A 53 7.54 -10.07 5.18
CA VAL A 53 6.59 -9.38 6.08
C VAL A 53 5.84 -8.35 5.26
N PRO A 54 4.69 -8.71 4.65
CA PRO A 54 3.83 -7.74 3.97
C PRO A 54 3.41 -6.61 4.91
N TRP A 55 3.35 -5.38 4.41
CA TRP A 55 2.94 -4.22 5.22
C TRP A 55 1.78 -3.45 4.60
N GLY A 56 1.96 -2.94 3.38
CA GLY A 56 0.93 -2.23 2.61
C GLY A 56 0.47 -3.06 1.43
N MET A 57 -0.80 -2.89 1.05
CA MET A 57 -1.37 -3.48 -0.16
C MET A 57 -2.48 -2.59 -0.72
N VAL A 58 -2.56 -2.51 -2.04
CA VAL A 58 -3.58 -1.74 -2.75
C VAL A 58 -3.93 -2.40 -4.08
N PHE A 59 -5.21 -2.38 -4.44
CA PHE A 59 -5.62 -2.79 -5.79
C PHE A 59 -5.19 -1.72 -6.79
N ILE A 60 -4.48 -2.13 -7.84
CA ILE A 60 -4.10 -1.27 -8.97
C ILE A 60 -4.88 -1.62 -10.24
N SER A 61 -5.65 -2.72 -10.18
CA SER A 61 -6.71 -3.14 -11.09
C SER A 61 -7.57 -4.19 -10.36
N PRO A 62 -8.74 -4.59 -10.88
CA PRO A 62 -9.57 -5.63 -10.25
C PRO A 62 -8.86 -6.98 -10.03
N ASP A 63 -7.83 -7.26 -10.82
CA ASP A 63 -7.08 -8.52 -10.84
C ASP A 63 -5.64 -8.40 -10.32
N GLN A 64 -5.20 -7.23 -9.85
CA GLN A 64 -3.83 -7.00 -9.40
C GLN A 64 -3.78 -6.23 -8.08
N ILE A 65 -3.12 -6.84 -7.09
CA ILE A 65 -2.80 -6.21 -5.81
C ILE A 65 -1.30 -5.90 -5.82
N LEU A 66 -0.96 -4.61 -5.76
CA LEU A 66 0.41 -4.17 -5.46
C LEU A 66 0.62 -4.25 -3.94
N PHE A 67 1.73 -4.83 -3.51
CA PHE A 67 2.07 -4.92 -2.09
C PHE A 67 3.55 -4.65 -1.83
N THR A 68 3.82 -4.27 -0.59
CA THR A 68 5.16 -4.02 -0.06
C THR A 68 5.50 -5.04 1.01
N GLU A 69 6.77 -5.41 1.12
CA GLU A 69 7.32 -6.14 2.26
C GLU A 69 8.29 -5.25 3.03
N ARG A 70 8.30 -5.34 4.36
CA ARG A 70 9.14 -4.52 5.26
C ARG A 70 10.64 -4.61 4.95
N ASN A 71 11.08 -5.64 4.23
CA ASN A 71 12.46 -5.80 3.77
C ASN A 71 12.82 -4.99 2.51
N GLY A 72 11.90 -4.20 1.95
CA GLY A 72 12.13 -3.41 0.74
C GLY A 72 11.65 -4.07 -0.56
N LYS A 73 11.13 -5.29 -0.52
CA LYS A 73 10.59 -5.96 -1.71
C LYS A 73 9.21 -5.42 -2.06
N ILE A 74 8.93 -5.35 -3.35
CA ILE A 74 7.62 -4.97 -3.91
C ILE A 74 7.15 -6.11 -4.82
N GLY A 75 5.86 -6.40 -4.82
CA GLY A 75 5.27 -7.40 -5.70
C GLY A 75 3.86 -7.04 -6.16
N ILE A 76 3.47 -7.60 -7.30
CA ILE A 76 2.08 -7.63 -7.76
C ILE A 76 1.58 -9.06 -7.62
N LEU A 77 0.50 -9.23 -6.86
CA LEU A 77 -0.21 -10.49 -6.68
C LEU A 77 -1.46 -10.50 -7.57
N ALA A 78 -1.63 -11.56 -8.37
CA ALA A 78 -2.89 -11.84 -9.08
C ALA A 78 -3.79 -12.70 -8.17
N PRO A 79 -4.88 -12.16 -7.58
CA PRO A 79 -5.66 -12.89 -6.56
C PRO A 79 -6.30 -14.17 -7.07
N ALA A 80 -6.64 -14.20 -8.36
CA ALA A 80 -7.19 -15.40 -8.98
C ALA A 80 -6.18 -16.55 -8.92
N SER A 81 -4.95 -16.39 -9.43
CA SER A 81 -3.98 -17.49 -9.55
C SER A 81 -3.02 -17.63 -8.37
N GLY A 82 -2.94 -16.63 -7.49
CA GLY A 82 -1.89 -16.55 -6.47
C GLY A 82 -0.51 -16.21 -7.04
N LYS A 83 -0.39 -15.96 -8.35
CA LYS A 83 0.89 -15.65 -9.01
C LYS A 83 1.41 -14.30 -8.54
N ILE A 84 2.69 -14.26 -8.20
CA ILE A 84 3.40 -13.04 -7.79
C ILE A 84 4.44 -12.66 -8.83
N ILE A 85 4.45 -11.39 -9.23
CA ILE A 85 5.49 -10.77 -10.04
C ILE A 85 6.25 -9.76 -9.18
N ARG A 86 7.58 -9.88 -9.12
CA ARG A 86 8.42 -8.95 -8.35
C ARG A 86 8.65 -7.66 -9.13
N ILE A 87 8.58 -6.55 -8.40
CA ILE A 87 8.79 -5.20 -8.95
C ILE A 87 10.10 -4.64 -8.40
N SER A 88 10.94 -4.15 -9.32
CA SER A 88 12.23 -3.52 -8.99
C SER A 88 12.12 -1.98 -8.98
N GLY A 89 13.17 -1.30 -8.48
CA GLY A 89 13.26 0.18 -8.54
C GLY A 89 12.52 0.94 -7.44
N GLY A 90 12.10 0.26 -6.37
CA GLY A 90 11.48 0.90 -5.19
C GLY A 90 12.48 1.67 -4.30
N PRO A 91 11.98 2.36 -3.27
CA PRO A 91 12.81 3.12 -2.33
C PRO A 91 13.87 2.27 -1.63
N LYS A 92 15.07 2.84 -1.42
CA LYS A 92 16.09 2.23 -0.56
C LYS A 92 15.72 2.45 0.90
N VAL A 93 15.44 1.36 1.61
CA VAL A 93 14.91 1.43 2.98
C VAL A 93 15.95 1.15 4.06
N MET A 94 15.85 1.87 5.18
CA MET A 94 16.51 1.53 6.43
C MET A 94 15.62 0.58 7.22
N ARG A 95 15.91 -0.71 7.13
CA ARG A 95 15.18 -1.76 7.84
C ARG A 95 15.75 -1.96 9.25
N THR A 96 15.11 -1.35 10.24
CA THR A 96 15.47 -1.48 11.66
C THR A 96 14.22 -1.48 12.53
N GLY A 97 14.07 -2.48 13.40
CA GLY A 97 12.88 -2.64 14.24
C GLY A 97 11.59 -2.71 13.42
N GLN A 98 10.70 -1.74 13.64
CA GLN A 98 9.43 -1.54 12.94
C GLN A 98 9.58 -0.86 11.57
N GLY A 99 10.75 -0.27 11.27
CA GLY A 99 11.01 0.43 10.02
C GLY A 99 11.32 -0.49 8.85
N GLY A 100 11.06 -0.01 7.64
CA GLY A 100 11.28 -0.72 6.39
C GLY A 100 10.57 -0.03 5.23
N LEU A 101 10.21 -0.79 4.19
CA LEU A 101 9.19 -0.34 3.23
C LEU A 101 7.82 -0.62 3.84
N LEU A 102 7.00 0.42 3.95
CA LEU A 102 5.77 0.37 4.73
C LEU A 102 4.59 0.49 3.79
N ASP A 103 3.93 1.63 3.69
CA ASP A 103 2.67 1.68 2.93
C ASP A 103 2.89 1.77 1.42
N VAL A 104 1.87 1.33 0.69
CA VAL A 104 1.70 1.61 -0.73
C VAL A 104 0.24 1.95 -1.00
N ALA A 105 0.01 3.06 -1.68
CA ALA A 105 -1.33 3.53 -1.98
C ALA A 105 -1.38 4.21 -3.33
N VAL A 106 -2.57 4.26 -3.92
CA VAL A 106 -2.84 4.98 -5.17
C VAL A 106 -4.05 5.90 -4.98
N PRO A 107 -4.15 7.00 -5.74
CA PRO A 107 -5.33 7.85 -5.74
C PRO A 107 -6.60 7.06 -6.07
N PRO A 108 -7.80 7.50 -5.62
CA PRO A 108 -9.03 6.75 -5.85
C PRO A 108 -9.43 6.56 -7.31
N ASP A 109 -8.94 7.43 -8.20
CA ASP A 109 -9.14 7.45 -9.65
C ASP A 109 -7.93 6.88 -10.42
N TYR A 110 -7.04 6.15 -9.73
CA TYR A 110 -5.83 5.59 -10.31
C TYR A 110 -6.07 4.80 -11.59
N THR A 111 -5.27 5.12 -12.60
CA THR A 111 -5.14 4.37 -13.85
C THR A 111 -3.70 3.88 -14.04
N SER A 112 -3.53 2.81 -14.82
CA SER A 112 -2.20 2.24 -15.06
C SER A 112 -1.28 3.25 -15.74
N GLY A 113 -0.21 3.63 -15.05
CA GLY A 113 0.75 4.64 -15.51
C GLY A 113 0.81 5.86 -14.60
N ASP A 114 -0.22 6.04 -13.76
CA ASP A 114 -0.27 7.10 -12.75
C ASP A 114 0.76 6.87 -11.63
N TRP A 115 0.85 7.89 -10.78
CA TRP A 115 1.69 7.87 -9.60
C TRP A 115 1.19 6.87 -8.57
N ILE A 116 2.15 6.10 -8.04
CA ILE A 116 1.98 5.21 -6.90
C ILE A 116 2.78 5.80 -5.75
N TYR A 117 2.16 5.90 -4.58
CA TYR A 117 2.72 6.52 -3.40
C TYR A 117 3.21 5.47 -2.43
N PHE A 118 4.35 5.75 -1.82
CA PHE A 118 5.00 4.87 -0.86
C PHE A 118 5.38 5.67 0.36
N THR A 119 5.27 5.05 1.52
CA THR A 119 5.94 5.52 2.72
C THR A 119 6.96 4.49 3.17
N TYR A 120 8.09 4.97 3.65
CA TYR A 120 9.20 4.11 4.02
C TYR A 120 10.09 4.75 5.09
N SER A 121 10.83 3.90 5.79
CA SER A 121 11.93 4.31 6.66
C SER A 121 13.14 4.64 5.80
N LYS A 122 13.47 5.92 5.67
CA LYS A 122 14.67 6.42 4.98
C LYS A 122 15.81 6.61 5.97
N GLU A 123 17.03 6.31 5.56
CA GLU A 123 18.23 6.63 6.31
C GLU A 123 18.58 8.11 6.15
N GLN A 124 18.89 8.78 7.25
CA GLN A 124 19.38 10.16 7.30
C GLN A 124 20.42 10.31 8.42
N LYS A 125 21.71 10.42 8.05
CA LYS A 125 22.84 10.60 8.99
C LYS A 125 22.90 9.53 10.09
N GLY A 126 22.70 8.27 9.73
CA GLY A 126 22.67 7.11 10.62
C GLY A 126 21.36 6.92 11.39
N LYS A 127 20.35 7.79 11.18
CA LYS A 127 19.04 7.74 11.83
C LYS A 127 17.94 7.37 10.83
N GLY A 128 16.83 6.85 11.34
CA GLY A 128 15.64 6.55 10.53
C GLY A 128 14.60 7.68 10.58
N VAL A 129 14.07 8.06 9.42
CA VAL A 129 12.93 8.97 9.25
C VAL A 129 11.82 8.28 8.45
N THR A 130 10.56 8.63 8.69
CA THR A 130 9.48 8.31 7.74
C THR A 130 9.58 9.26 6.55
N ALA A 131 9.51 8.75 5.33
CA ALA A 131 9.50 9.56 4.12
C ALA A 131 8.31 9.16 3.25
N LEU A 132 7.71 10.16 2.58
CA LEU A 132 6.74 9.97 1.52
C LEU A 132 7.46 10.09 0.18
N ALA A 133 7.23 9.11 -0.69
CA ALA A 133 7.74 9.10 -2.05
C ALA A 133 6.64 8.71 -3.03
N ARG A 134 6.87 8.99 -4.31
CA ARG A 134 6.05 8.46 -5.40
C ARG A 134 6.90 7.94 -6.54
N ALA A 135 6.33 7.03 -7.32
CA ALA A 135 6.95 6.50 -8.54
C ALA A 135 5.87 6.11 -9.55
N ARG A 136 6.25 6.00 -10.83
CA ARG A 136 5.39 5.41 -11.87
C ARG A 136 5.82 3.98 -12.16
N ARG A 137 4.89 3.14 -12.60
CA ARG A 137 5.20 1.77 -13.01
C ARG A 137 5.40 1.68 -14.52
N LYS A 138 6.50 1.07 -14.96
CA LYS A 138 6.75 0.68 -16.35
C LYS A 138 7.14 -0.81 -16.40
N GLY A 139 6.17 -1.67 -16.76
CA GLY A 139 6.34 -3.12 -16.70
C GLY A 139 6.56 -3.60 -15.26
N ASN A 140 7.66 -4.33 -15.04
CA ASN A 140 8.03 -4.89 -13.73
C ASN A 140 9.03 -4.01 -12.95
N ARG A 141 8.98 -2.70 -13.19
CA ARG A 141 9.90 -1.73 -12.58
C ARG A 141 9.18 -0.42 -12.25
N LEU A 142 9.54 0.15 -11.12
CA LEU A 142 9.22 1.53 -10.76
C LEU A 142 10.26 2.48 -11.37
N VAL A 143 9.79 3.60 -11.91
CA VAL A 143 10.57 4.65 -12.57
C VAL A 143 10.13 6.01 -12.04
N ALA A 144 10.96 7.04 -12.25
CA ALA A 144 10.71 8.39 -11.74
C ALA A 144 10.44 8.40 -10.23
N LEU A 145 11.18 7.58 -9.47
CA LEU A 145 11.09 7.58 -8.01
C LEU A 145 11.61 8.91 -7.47
N GLU A 146 10.78 9.59 -6.69
CA GLU A 146 11.14 10.82 -6.00
C GLU A 146 10.56 10.85 -4.59
N ASP A 147 11.29 11.47 -3.65
CA ASP A 147 10.75 11.79 -2.33
C ASP A 147 9.97 13.09 -2.43
N LEU A 148 8.72 13.07 -1.96
CA LEU A 148 7.88 14.25 -1.82
C LEU A 148 8.14 14.97 -0.50
N LEU A 149 8.31 14.19 0.57
CA LEU A 149 8.68 14.72 1.88
C LEU A 149 9.57 13.74 2.64
N VAL A 150 10.75 14.21 3.01
CA VAL A 150 11.60 13.55 4.01
C VAL A 150 11.35 14.23 5.35
N THR A 151 10.67 13.55 6.25
CA THR A 151 10.19 14.20 7.47
C THR A 151 11.35 14.57 8.41
N ARG A 152 11.25 15.75 9.04
CA ARG A 152 11.96 16.11 10.27
C ARG A 152 11.48 15.24 11.46
N SER A 153 11.84 13.95 11.46
CA SER A 153 11.50 12.95 12.50
C SER A 153 12.67 12.02 12.86
N ALA A 154 13.90 12.45 12.55
CA ALA A 154 15.09 11.60 12.61
C ALA A 154 15.35 11.07 14.03
N SER A 155 15.40 9.74 14.14
CA SER A 155 15.63 9.06 15.41
C SER A 155 16.52 7.84 15.22
N SER A 156 17.33 7.54 16.25
CA SER A 156 18.06 6.26 16.35
C SER A 156 17.17 5.11 16.82
N THR A 157 15.92 5.38 17.21
CA THR A 157 14.97 4.34 17.62
C THR A 157 14.45 3.55 16.42
N GLY A 158 14.20 2.26 16.63
CA GLY A 158 13.57 1.37 15.65
C GLY A 158 12.05 1.27 15.79
N ARG A 159 11.36 2.26 16.38
CA ARG A 159 9.92 2.16 16.69
C ARG A 159 9.14 3.41 16.32
N HIS A 160 7.84 3.23 16.16
CA HIS A 160 6.81 4.23 15.95
C HIS A 160 7.01 5.05 14.67
N PHE A 161 6.97 4.38 13.51
CA PHE A 161 7.12 5.04 12.20
C PHE A 161 5.80 5.63 11.67
N GLY A 162 4.66 5.24 12.22
CA GLY A 162 3.38 5.59 11.61
C GLY A 162 3.22 4.87 10.27
N SER A 163 3.06 5.67 9.20
CA SER A 163 3.32 5.40 7.78
C SER A 163 2.10 5.23 6.89
N ARG A 164 0.88 5.07 7.42
CA ARG A 164 -0.30 4.85 6.56
C ARG A 164 -0.53 6.06 5.65
N ILE A 165 -0.98 5.85 4.41
CA ILE A 165 -1.40 6.88 3.45
C ILE A 165 -2.92 6.80 3.28
N ALA A 166 -3.59 7.94 3.18
CA ALA A 166 -5.00 8.05 2.79
C ALA A 166 -5.20 9.22 1.83
N PHE A 167 -6.12 9.10 0.88
CA PHE A 167 -6.44 10.17 -0.08
C PHE A 167 -7.85 10.69 0.18
N ASP A 168 -8.04 12.01 0.11
CA ASP A 168 -9.39 12.60 0.18
C ASP A 168 -10.15 12.50 -1.15
N GLY A 169 -9.45 12.33 -2.27
CA GLY A 169 -10.03 12.39 -3.61
C GLY A 169 -10.31 13.82 -4.10
N ALA A 170 -9.78 14.84 -3.41
CA ALA A 170 -9.90 16.26 -3.71
C ALA A 170 -8.53 16.93 -3.92
N GLY A 171 -7.49 16.14 -4.25
CA GLY A 171 -6.15 16.64 -4.56
C GLY A 171 -5.15 16.54 -3.41
N HIS A 172 -5.55 15.99 -2.26
CA HIS A 172 -4.66 15.83 -1.12
C HIS A 172 -4.45 14.37 -0.73
N LEU A 173 -3.34 14.16 -0.05
CA LEU A 173 -3.06 12.93 0.68
C LEU A 173 -2.71 13.27 2.13
N PHE A 174 -2.99 12.30 2.99
CA PHE A 174 -2.59 12.28 4.37
C PHE A 174 -1.60 11.15 4.59
N PHE A 175 -0.62 11.35 5.46
CA PHE A 175 0.16 10.24 5.97
C PHE A 175 0.60 10.43 7.42
N SER A 176 0.76 9.33 8.15
CA SER A 176 1.07 9.38 9.58
C SER A 176 2.55 9.21 9.88
N VAL A 177 3.00 9.83 10.97
CA VAL A 177 4.34 9.69 11.54
C VAL A 177 4.19 9.52 13.06
N GLY A 178 4.65 8.40 13.61
CA GLY A 178 4.62 8.19 15.06
C GLY A 178 5.61 9.09 15.82
N ASP A 179 5.47 9.14 17.15
CA ASP A 179 6.30 9.95 18.07
C ASP A 179 7.79 9.52 18.15
N ARG A 180 8.15 8.47 17.41
CA ARG A 180 9.49 7.84 17.36
C ARG A 180 9.93 7.23 18.69
N GLY A 181 8.98 6.94 19.58
CA GLY A 181 9.24 6.46 20.95
C GLY A 181 9.63 7.57 21.92
N VAL A 182 9.52 8.83 21.53
CA VAL A 182 9.85 10.01 22.35
C VAL A 182 8.56 10.81 22.54
N ARG A 183 7.80 10.46 23.58
CA ARG A 183 6.45 11.00 23.83
C ARG A 183 6.32 12.53 23.73
N PRO A 184 7.27 13.36 24.24
CA PRO A 184 7.16 14.80 24.09
C PRO A 184 7.11 15.30 22.64
N ASN A 185 7.58 14.51 21.67
CA ASN A 185 7.48 14.87 20.25
C ASN A 185 6.03 15.06 19.81
N ALA A 186 5.09 14.28 20.34
CA ALA A 186 3.69 14.33 19.94
C ALA A 186 3.06 15.70 20.21
N GLN A 187 3.60 16.51 21.13
CA GLN A 187 3.13 17.86 21.42
C GLN A 187 4.03 18.96 20.83
N ASN A 188 5.07 18.58 20.09
CA ASN A 188 6.07 19.51 19.56
C ASN A 188 5.86 19.74 18.05
N LEU A 189 5.27 20.87 17.68
CA LEU A 189 5.03 21.24 16.28
C LEU A 189 6.31 21.56 15.49
N SER A 190 7.46 21.65 16.15
CA SER A 190 8.76 21.75 15.48
C SER A 190 9.30 20.38 15.03
N THR A 191 8.52 19.32 15.06
CA THR A 191 8.88 18.01 14.49
C THR A 191 7.66 17.39 13.84
N HIS A 192 7.88 16.56 12.81
CA HIS A 192 6.79 15.77 12.23
C HIS A 192 6.48 14.53 13.09
N ALA A 193 7.30 14.21 14.08
CA ALA A 193 7.08 13.04 14.93
C ALA A 193 5.80 13.20 15.77
N GLY A 194 4.89 12.24 15.68
CA GLY A 194 3.63 12.21 16.42
C GLY A 194 2.52 13.04 15.76
N SER A 195 2.47 12.99 14.43
CA SER A 195 1.53 13.78 13.63
C SER A 195 0.91 12.96 12.49
N ILE A 196 -0.21 13.46 11.99
CA ILE A 196 -0.72 13.18 10.64
C ILE A 196 -0.44 14.42 9.82
N LEU A 197 0.16 14.24 8.65
CA LEU A 197 0.51 15.30 7.71
C LEU A 197 -0.50 15.35 6.56
N ARG A 198 -0.75 16.52 5.99
CA ARG A 198 -1.55 16.72 4.76
C ARG A 198 -0.71 17.44 3.72
N LEU A 199 -0.65 16.88 2.52
CA LEU A 199 0.06 17.42 1.37
C LEU A 199 -0.80 17.34 0.11
N ASP A 200 -0.52 18.18 -0.88
CA ASP A 200 -0.95 17.97 -2.25
C ASP A 200 -0.32 16.69 -2.83
N LEU A 201 -0.92 16.15 -3.89
CA LEU A 201 -0.39 14.97 -4.60
C LEU A 201 1.04 15.15 -5.16
N ASN A 202 1.51 16.39 -5.32
CA ASN A 202 2.87 16.70 -5.74
C ASN A 202 3.84 16.99 -4.58
N GLY A 203 3.39 16.86 -3.33
CA GLY A 203 4.20 17.11 -2.13
C GLY A 203 4.20 18.56 -1.65
N ASN A 204 3.49 19.47 -2.32
CA ASN A 204 3.31 20.84 -1.84
C ASN A 204 2.45 20.86 -0.57
N VAL A 205 2.60 21.93 0.21
CA VAL A 205 1.79 22.17 1.39
C VAL A 205 0.53 22.95 1.00
N PRO A 206 -0.68 22.43 1.29
CA PRO A 206 -1.91 23.18 1.06
C PRO A 206 -1.91 24.48 1.88
N GLU A 207 -2.31 25.59 1.25
CA GLU A 207 -2.32 26.91 1.89
C GLU A 207 -3.31 26.99 3.07
N ASP A 208 -4.30 26.12 3.11
CA ASP A 208 -5.30 26.02 4.18
C ASP A 208 -4.90 25.02 5.29
N ASN A 209 -3.64 24.53 5.31
CA ASN A 209 -3.16 23.72 6.43
C ASN A 209 -3.18 24.53 7.75
N PRO A 210 -3.50 23.91 8.90
CA PRO A 210 -3.79 24.63 10.15
C PRO A 210 -2.60 25.40 10.74
N PHE A 211 -1.37 25.10 10.32
CA PHE A 211 -0.15 25.65 10.92
C PHE A 211 0.72 26.46 9.93
N VAL A 212 0.25 26.76 8.71
CA VAL A 212 1.07 27.45 7.69
C VAL A 212 1.57 28.83 8.11
N HIS A 213 0.83 29.52 8.98
CA HIS A 213 1.17 30.87 9.47
C HIS A 213 1.68 30.87 10.91
N GLN A 214 1.88 29.70 11.52
CA GLN A 214 2.35 29.60 12.90
C GLN A 214 3.87 29.47 12.96
N THR A 215 4.54 30.51 13.47
CA THR A 215 5.99 30.48 13.66
C THR A 215 6.42 29.31 14.55
N GLY A 216 7.39 28.53 14.08
CA GLY A 216 7.95 27.38 14.80
C GLY A 216 7.20 26.06 14.58
N ALA A 217 6.03 26.08 13.94
CA ALA A 217 5.32 24.89 13.51
C ALA A 217 5.76 24.45 12.10
N LEU A 218 5.64 23.16 11.80
CA LEU A 218 5.83 22.62 10.45
C LEU A 218 4.50 22.72 9.68
N PRO A 219 4.49 23.35 8.51
CA PRO A 219 3.26 23.68 7.79
C PRO A 219 2.55 22.44 7.22
N GLU A 220 3.24 21.29 7.11
CA GLU A 220 2.70 20.01 6.65
C GLU A 220 1.75 19.35 7.67
N ILE A 221 1.81 19.75 8.95
CA ILE A 221 1.04 19.12 10.03
C ILE A 221 -0.45 19.39 9.83
N TRP A 222 -1.25 18.33 9.82
CA TRP A 222 -2.72 18.39 9.83
C TRP A 222 -3.28 18.17 11.24
N SER A 223 -2.75 17.19 11.95
CA SER A 223 -3.04 16.97 13.37
C SER A 223 -1.80 16.45 14.08
N TYR A 224 -1.73 16.66 15.39
CA TYR A 224 -0.62 16.27 16.26
C TYR A 224 -1.17 15.60 17.52
N GLY A 225 -0.29 15.11 18.40
CA GLY A 225 -0.66 14.38 19.61
C GLY A 225 -0.68 12.87 19.45
N HIS A 226 -0.24 12.35 18.31
CA HIS A 226 -0.27 10.92 17.99
C HIS A 226 0.95 10.21 18.57
N ARG A 227 0.75 9.02 19.11
CA ARG A 227 1.80 8.11 19.55
C ARG A 227 2.32 7.26 18.37
N ASN A 228 1.47 6.43 17.78
CA ASN A 228 1.91 5.55 16.67
C ASN A 228 0.76 5.07 15.76
N PRO A 229 0.24 5.94 14.88
CA PRO A 229 -0.87 5.58 14.00
C PRO A 229 -0.54 4.44 13.03
N GLN A 230 -1.41 3.45 12.90
CA GLN A 230 -1.18 2.27 12.03
C GLN A 230 -2.20 2.17 10.90
N GLY A 231 -3.48 2.34 11.22
CA GLY A 231 -4.58 2.34 10.25
C GLY A 231 -5.09 3.75 10.06
N MET A 232 -5.44 4.10 8.83
CA MET A 232 -6.09 5.35 8.47
C MET A 232 -6.99 5.09 7.27
N PHE A 233 -8.12 5.78 7.25
CA PHE A 233 -9.10 5.70 6.18
C PHE A 233 -9.79 7.05 6.03
N TYR A 234 -9.90 7.55 4.80
CA TYR A 234 -10.66 8.76 4.52
C TYR A 234 -12.06 8.36 4.00
N ASP A 235 -13.08 8.64 4.80
CA ASP A 235 -14.47 8.53 4.38
C ASP A 235 -14.81 9.73 3.50
N ARG A 236 -14.84 9.52 2.18
CA ARG A 236 -15.13 10.55 1.19
C ARG A 236 -16.59 11.03 1.22
N ASN A 237 -17.52 10.19 1.67
CA ASN A 237 -18.93 10.55 1.74
C ASN A 237 -19.19 11.51 2.91
N GLN A 238 -18.48 11.32 4.03
CA GLN A 238 -18.59 12.18 5.21
C GLN A 238 -17.48 13.23 5.30
N GLN A 239 -16.49 13.19 4.40
CA GLN A 239 -15.29 14.02 4.39
C GLN A 239 -14.52 13.96 5.73
N ARG A 240 -14.30 12.73 6.23
CA ARG A 240 -13.68 12.48 7.54
C ARG A 240 -12.50 11.53 7.44
N LEU A 241 -11.38 11.94 8.02
CA LEU A 241 -10.24 11.06 8.22
C LEU A 241 -10.39 10.30 9.55
N TRP A 242 -10.41 8.98 9.46
CA TRP A 242 -10.32 8.07 10.61
C TRP A 242 -8.89 7.58 10.74
N SER A 243 -8.44 7.42 11.98
CA SER A 243 -7.13 6.86 12.32
C SER A 243 -7.28 5.94 13.52
N ILE A 244 -6.44 4.90 13.57
CA ILE A 244 -6.24 4.08 14.77
C ILE A 244 -4.74 4.04 15.07
N GLU A 245 -4.41 3.96 16.34
CA GLU A 245 -3.05 3.95 16.82
C GLU A 245 -2.83 2.99 17.99
N HIS A 246 -1.56 2.64 18.21
CA HIS A 246 -1.21 1.83 19.36
C HIS A 246 -1.02 2.73 20.58
N GLY A 247 -1.85 2.55 21.59
CA GLY A 247 -1.62 3.07 22.93
C GLY A 247 -0.41 2.40 23.62
N PRO A 248 -0.11 2.76 24.88
CA PRO A 248 0.88 2.08 25.72
C PRO A 248 0.35 0.70 26.18
N ARG A 249 0.66 0.25 27.39
CA ARG A 249 0.23 -1.07 27.88
C ARG A 249 -1.25 -1.02 28.28
N GLY A 250 -2.16 -1.50 27.41
CA GLY A 250 -3.56 -1.77 27.79
C GLY A 250 -4.67 -1.32 26.83
N GLY A 251 -4.38 -0.72 25.66
CA GLY A 251 -5.42 -0.35 24.70
C GLY A 251 -4.88 0.04 23.32
N ASP A 252 -5.70 -0.19 22.30
CA ASP A 252 -5.73 0.54 21.04
C ASP A 252 -6.39 1.91 21.26
N GLU A 253 -5.94 2.94 20.53
CA GLU A 253 -6.46 4.31 20.55
C GLU A 253 -7.01 4.69 19.17
#